data_AF-A0A937UU73-F1
#
_entry.id   AF-A0A937UU73-F1
#
_cell.length_a   1.000
_cell.length_b   1.000
_cell.length_c   1.000
_cell.angle_alpha   90.00
_cell.angle_beta   90.00
_cell.angle_gamma   90.00
#
_symmetry.space_group_name_H-M   'P 1'
#
loop_
_entity.id
_entity.type
_entity.pdbx_description
1 polymer ?
#
loop_
_entity_poly.entity_id
_entity_poly.type
_entity_poly.pdbx_seq_one_letter_code
_entity_poly.pdbx_strand_id
1 'polypeptide(L)'
;MRIGELARRTGTSERMLRYYGEQGLLRPARRQSGYREYQETDVRTVLKIRMLLAAGLNTVTISEVLPCMIEDGGVLVPACEELAPVLVEDRDRISAAIDDLLAARNALDAMISAVRRTGAPGDNCEALSPLGR
;
A
#
# COMPACT_ATOMS: atom_id res chain seq x y z
N MET A 1 -24.43 5.34 -9.87
CA MET A 1 -24.24 3.92 -9.46
C MET A 1 -24.17 3.80 -7.93
N ARG A 2 -24.47 2.61 -7.38
CA ARG A 2 -24.39 2.32 -5.91
C ARG A 2 -23.00 1.83 -5.53
N ILE A 3 -22.70 1.78 -4.22
CA ILE A 3 -21.38 1.36 -3.72
C ILE A 3 -20.98 -0.06 -4.16
N GLY A 4 -21.93 -1.02 -4.16
CA GLY A 4 -21.65 -2.39 -4.60
C GLY A 4 -21.34 -2.48 -6.10
N GLU A 5 -21.93 -1.61 -6.92
CA GLU A 5 -21.58 -1.54 -8.34
C GLU A 5 -20.17 -0.96 -8.53
N LEU A 6 -19.84 0.12 -7.82
CA LEU A 6 -18.49 0.69 -7.82
C LEU A 6 -17.44 -0.33 -7.36
N ALA A 7 -17.76 -1.11 -6.31
CA ALA A 7 -16.91 -2.17 -5.78
C ALA A 7 -16.57 -3.21 -6.86
N ARG A 8 -17.60 -3.73 -7.55
CA ARG A 8 -17.41 -4.69 -8.67
C ARG A 8 -16.56 -4.11 -9.79
N ARG A 9 -16.88 -2.90 -10.24
CA ARG A 9 -16.19 -2.27 -11.38
C ARG A 9 -14.74 -1.90 -11.12
N THR A 10 -14.39 -1.65 -9.86
CA THR A 10 -13.03 -1.25 -9.46
C THR A 10 -12.23 -2.39 -8.82
N GLY A 11 -12.84 -3.57 -8.65
CA GLY A 11 -12.25 -4.70 -7.92
C GLY A 11 -11.95 -4.38 -6.44
N THR A 12 -12.60 -3.38 -5.86
CA THR A 12 -12.34 -2.86 -4.51
C THR A 12 -13.46 -3.27 -3.57
N SER A 13 -13.18 -3.53 -2.29
CA SER A 13 -14.24 -3.85 -1.34
C SER A 13 -15.06 -2.61 -0.97
N GLU A 14 -16.34 -2.79 -0.65
CA GLU A 14 -17.17 -1.68 -0.15
C GLU A 14 -16.60 -1.02 1.10
N ARG A 15 -15.93 -1.82 1.96
CA ARG A 15 -15.23 -1.31 3.15
C ARG A 15 -14.15 -0.31 2.76
N MET A 16 -13.31 -0.65 1.77
CA MET A 16 -12.26 0.26 1.29
C MET A 16 -12.85 1.50 0.62
N LEU A 17 -13.95 1.37 -0.14
CA LEU A 17 -14.63 2.53 -0.72
C LEU A 17 -15.18 3.50 0.33
N ARG A 18 -15.70 2.98 1.46
CA ARG A 18 -16.11 3.81 2.60
C ARG A 18 -14.91 4.50 3.24
N TYR A 19 -13.84 3.74 3.46
CA TYR A 19 -12.58 4.27 3.98
C TYR A 19 -12.02 5.40 3.10
N TYR A 20 -11.98 5.25 1.78
CA TYR A 20 -11.58 6.32 0.87
C TYR A 20 -12.48 7.55 0.98
N GLY A 21 -13.77 7.37 1.24
CA GLY A 21 -14.68 8.47 1.51
C GLY A 21 -14.40 9.19 2.83
N GLU A 22 -14.05 8.43 3.88
CA GLU A 22 -13.65 8.97 5.20
C GLU A 22 -12.33 9.74 5.11
N GLN A 23 -11.38 9.27 4.31
CA GLN A 23 -10.10 9.95 4.03
C GLN A 23 -10.25 11.12 3.04
N GLY A 24 -11.47 11.42 2.57
CA GLY A 24 -11.72 12.52 1.64
C GLY A 24 -11.22 12.31 0.21
N LEU A 25 -10.70 11.12 -0.10
CA LEU A 25 -10.19 10.70 -1.42
C LEU A 25 -11.31 10.43 -2.43
N LEU A 26 -12.50 10.07 -1.93
CA LEU A 26 -13.67 9.76 -2.74
C LEU A 26 -14.87 10.58 -2.26
N ARG A 27 -15.37 11.49 -3.10
CA ARG A 27 -16.45 12.42 -2.74
C ARG A 27 -17.67 12.20 -3.64
N PRO A 28 -18.46 11.14 -3.39
CA PRO A 28 -19.63 10.84 -4.21
C PRO A 28 -20.71 11.92 -4.06
N ALA A 29 -21.46 12.12 -5.13
CA ALA A 29 -22.64 12.96 -5.11
C ALA A 29 -23.69 12.42 -4.11
N ARG A 30 -24.47 13.32 -3.52
CA ARG A 30 -25.64 12.93 -2.73
C ARG A 30 -26.90 13.21 -3.53
N ARG A 31 -27.78 12.21 -3.63
CA ARG A 31 -29.15 12.42 -4.15
C ARG A 31 -29.97 13.23 -3.16
N GLN A 32 -31.04 13.86 -3.64
CA GLN A 32 -32.04 14.54 -2.79
C GLN A 32 -32.59 13.64 -1.68
N SER A 33 -32.65 12.32 -1.92
CA SER A 33 -33.02 11.30 -0.94
C SER A 33 -31.96 10.99 0.14
N GLY A 34 -30.82 11.70 0.18
CA GLY A 34 -29.74 11.49 1.15
C GLY A 34 -28.76 10.35 0.86
N TYR A 35 -29.09 9.45 -0.08
CA TYR A 35 -28.20 8.37 -0.49
C TYR A 35 -26.98 8.84 -1.31
N ARG A 36 -25.83 8.18 -1.09
CA ARG A 36 -24.63 8.32 -1.92
C ARG A 36 -24.86 7.73 -3.32
N GLU A 37 -24.44 8.48 -4.32
CA GLU A 37 -24.41 8.06 -5.71
C GLU A 37 -23.03 8.32 -6.30
N TYR A 38 -22.49 7.30 -6.94
CA TYR A 38 -21.20 7.33 -7.60
C TYR A 38 -21.37 7.52 -9.11
N GLN A 39 -20.46 8.25 -9.74
CA GLN A 39 -20.43 8.54 -11.16
C GLN A 39 -19.27 7.80 -11.84
N GLU A 40 -19.20 7.86 -13.17
CA GLU A 40 -18.10 7.24 -13.93
C GLU A 40 -16.74 7.82 -13.53
N THR A 41 -16.70 9.09 -13.17
CA THR A 41 -15.50 9.76 -12.65
C THR A 41 -15.00 9.11 -11.36
N ASP A 42 -15.90 8.62 -10.50
CA ASP A 42 -15.53 7.95 -9.25
C ASP A 42 -14.84 6.60 -9.51
N VAL A 43 -15.20 5.91 -10.59
CA VAL A 43 -14.51 4.68 -11.01
C VAL A 43 -13.05 4.99 -11.31
N ARG A 44 -12.80 6.02 -12.13
CA ARG A 44 -11.44 6.46 -12.48
C ARG A 44 -10.67 6.88 -11.24
N THR A 45 -11.28 7.68 -10.36
CA THR A 45 -10.66 8.10 -9.09
C THR A 45 -10.23 6.90 -8.24
N VAL A 46 -11.08 5.88 -8.09
CA VAL A 46 -10.73 4.68 -7.33
C VAL A 46 -9.61 3.89 -7.99
N LEU A 47 -9.60 3.76 -9.32
CA LEU A 47 -8.50 3.11 -10.04
C LEU A 47 -7.17 3.86 -9.82
N LYS A 48 -7.19 5.20 -9.86
CA LYS A 48 -6.01 6.02 -9.54
C LYS A 48 -5.50 5.79 -8.12
N ILE A 49 -6.40 5.81 -7.14
CA ILE A 49 -6.06 5.54 -5.73
C ILE A 49 -5.38 4.17 -5.60
N ARG A 50 -5.91 3.14 -6.27
CA ARG A 50 -5.31 1.79 -6.24
C ARG A 50 -3.92 1.75 -6.84
N MET A 51 -3.69 2.43 -7.97
CA MET A 51 -2.38 2.49 -8.60
C MET A 51 -1.36 3.18 -7.69
N LEU A 52 -1.73 4.28 -7.04
CA LEU A 52 -0.86 5.00 -6.11
C LEU A 52 -0.57 4.18 -4.85
N LEU A 53 -1.56 3.45 -4.31
CA LEU A 53 -1.34 2.52 -3.21
C LEU A 53 -0.38 1.39 -3.61
N ALA A 54 -0.53 0.85 -4.84
CA ALA A 54 0.37 -0.17 -5.36
C ALA A 54 1.81 0.35 -5.57
N ALA A 55 1.97 1.65 -5.81
CA ALA A 55 3.28 2.32 -5.87
C ALA A 55 3.90 2.58 -4.48
N GLY A 56 3.21 2.23 -3.38
CA GLY A 56 3.73 2.34 -2.02
C GLY A 56 3.45 3.67 -1.33
N LEU A 57 2.62 4.54 -1.92
CA LEU A 57 2.14 5.75 -1.28
C LEU A 57 1.08 5.41 -0.23
N ASN A 58 1.08 6.16 0.87
CA ASN A 58 0.04 6.07 1.89
C ASN A 58 -1.16 6.96 1.53
N THR A 59 -2.30 6.78 2.21
CA THR A 59 -3.53 7.55 1.90
C THR A 59 -3.41 9.05 2.15
N VAL A 60 -2.52 9.48 3.05
CA VAL A 60 -2.25 10.90 3.32
C VAL A 60 -1.57 11.51 2.11
N THR A 61 -0.44 10.94 1.65
CA THR A 61 0.24 11.40 0.43
C THR A 61 -0.70 11.35 -0.77
N ILE A 62 -1.48 10.27 -0.91
CA ILE A 62 -2.44 10.14 -2.01
C ILE A 62 -3.44 11.29 -2.02
N SER A 63 -3.89 11.76 -0.85
CA SER A 63 -4.84 12.89 -0.80
C SER A 63 -4.25 14.20 -1.34
N GLU A 64 -2.93 14.37 -1.21
CA GLU A 64 -2.20 15.54 -1.67
C GLU A 64 -1.90 15.47 -3.17
N VAL A 65 -1.50 14.30 -3.67
CA VAL A 65 -1.06 14.15 -5.06
C VAL A 65 -2.18 13.83 -6.05
N LEU A 66 -3.22 13.11 -5.60
CA LEU A 66 -4.31 12.63 -6.46
C LEU A 66 -4.98 13.72 -7.32
N PRO A 67 -5.23 14.95 -6.83
CA PRO A 67 -5.81 16.03 -7.64
C PRO A 67 -4.98 16.38 -8.88
N CYS A 68 -3.67 16.12 -8.84
CA CYS A 68 -2.77 16.45 -9.94
C CYS A 68 -2.28 15.23 -10.75
N MET A 69 -2.77 14.03 -10.44
CA MET A 69 -2.42 12.83 -11.19
C MET A 69 -3.32 12.68 -12.43
N ILE A 70 -2.70 12.71 -13.61
CA ILE A 70 -3.38 12.48 -14.88
C ILE A 70 -2.98 11.13 -15.47
N GLU A 71 -3.86 10.56 -16.28
CA GLU A 71 -3.57 9.33 -17.02
C GLU A 71 -2.92 9.72 -18.35
N ASP A 72 -1.70 9.22 -18.59
CA ASP A 72 -0.99 9.35 -19.85
C ASP A 72 -0.42 7.99 -20.26
N GLY A 73 -0.81 7.49 -21.43
CA GLY A 73 -0.33 6.19 -21.94
C GLY A 73 -0.58 4.98 -21.03
N GLY A 74 -1.53 5.06 -20.09
CA GLY A 74 -1.80 4.00 -19.10
C GLY A 74 -0.97 4.09 -17.81
N VAL A 75 -0.16 5.15 -17.65
CA VAL A 75 0.60 5.46 -16.44
C VAL A 75 0.02 6.71 -15.79
N LEU A 76 0.14 6.81 -14.46
CA LEU A 76 -0.15 8.06 -13.76
C LEU A 76 1.07 8.96 -13.76
N VAL A 77 0.89 10.16 -14.29
CA VAL A 77 1.93 11.19 -14.31
C VAL A 77 1.45 12.41 -13.51
N PRO A 78 2.33 13.02 -12.69
CA PRO A 78 2.00 14.26 -12.02
C PRO A 78 1.96 15.40 -13.05
N ALA A 79 0.85 16.14 -13.08
CA ALA A 79 0.70 17.35 -13.88
C ALA A 79 1.25 18.62 -13.18
N CYS A 80 1.69 18.48 -11.92
CA CYS A 80 2.21 19.54 -11.07
C CYS A 80 3.66 19.22 -10.75
N GLU A 81 4.58 20.09 -11.11
CA GLU A 81 6.01 19.93 -10.84
C GLU A 81 6.30 19.98 -9.33
N GLU A 82 5.48 20.73 -8.59
CA GLU A 82 5.61 20.96 -7.14
C GLU A 82 5.38 19.69 -6.32
N LEU A 83 4.79 18.64 -6.90
CA LEU A 83 4.59 17.35 -6.24
C LEU A 83 5.76 16.39 -6.45
N ALA A 84 6.70 16.70 -7.35
CA ALA A 84 7.87 15.85 -7.56
C ALA A 84 8.69 15.62 -6.28
N PRO A 85 8.94 16.63 -5.41
CA PRO A 85 9.63 16.42 -4.14
C PRO A 85 8.92 15.44 -3.21
N VAL A 86 7.58 15.48 -3.15
CA VAL A 86 6.78 14.56 -2.31
C VAL A 86 6.94 13.11 -2.77
N LEU A 87 6.90 12.88 -4.09
CA LEU A 87 7.12 11.54 -4.66
C LEU A 87 8.56 11.05 -4.45
N VAL A 88 9.54 11.95 -4.51
CA VAL A 88 10.94 11.67 -4.22
C VAL A 88 11.11 11.25 -2.75
N GLU A 89 10.49 11.97 -1.81
CA GLU A 89 10.53 11.63 -0.39
C GLU A 89 9.94 10.24 -0.12
N ASP A 90 8.78 9.92 -0.71
CA ASP A 90 8.17 8.61 -0.56
C ASP A 90 9.02 7.49 -1.19
N ARG A 91 9.66 7.74 -2.34
CA ARG A 91 10.62 6.81 -2.96
C ARG A 91 11.83 6.57 -2.06
N ASP A 92 12.39 7.62 -1.48
CA ASP A 92 13.59 7.54 -0.65
C ASP A 92 13.26 6.79 0.66
N ARG A 93 12.09 7.03 1.25
CA ARG A 93 11.55 6.24 2.38
C ARG A 93 11.44 4.75 2.04
N ILE A 94 10.90 4.40 0.87
CA ILE A 94 10.81 3.00 0.42
C ILE A 94 12.21 2.40 0.23
N SER A 95 13.15 3.17 -0.35
CA SER A 95 14.52 2.72 -0.59
C SER A 95 15.25 2.41 0.73
N ALA A 96 15.11 3.27 1.74
CA ALA A 96 15.66 3.02 3.07
C ALA A 96 15.05 1.75 3.72
N ALA A 97 13.73 1.56 3.60
CA ALA A 97 13.08 0.36 4.11
C ALA A 97 13.56 -0.93 3.39
N ILE A 98 13.85 -0.85 2.08
CA ILE A 98 14.45 -1.95 1.33
C ILE A 98 15.83 -2.28 1.90
N ASP A 99 16.68 -1.28 2.14
CA ASP A 99 18.03 -1.48 2.67
C ASP A 99 17.99 -2.16 4.05
N ASP A 100 17.10 -1.70 4.94
CA ASP A 100 16.89 -2.29 6.27
C ASP A 100 16.42 -3.75 6.17
N LEU A 101 15.46 -4.05 5.28
CA LEU A 101 14.95 -5.40 5.07
C LEU A 101 16.01 -6.33 4.47
N LEU A 102 16.84 -5.83 3.55
CA LEU A 102 17.96 -6.58 2.98
C LEU A 102 19.01 -6.90 4.06
N ALA A 103 19.34 -5.95 4.92
CA ALA A 103 20.24 -6.16 6.04
C ALA A 103 19.70 -7.23 7.01
N ALA A 104 18.42 -7.12 7.40
CA ALA A 104 17.77 -8.09 8.27
C ALA A 104 17.76 -9.50 7.66
N ARG A 105 17.42 -9.62 6.36
CA ARG A 105 17.46 -10.90 5.64
C ARG A 105 18.87 -11.50 5.65
N ASN A 106 19.88 -10.71 5.35
CA ASN A 106 21.27 -11.18 5.31
C ASN A 106 21.76 -11.67 6.70
N ALA A 107 21.32 -11.01 7.78
CA ALA A 107 21.60 -11.47 9.15
C ALA A 107 20.96 -12.84 9.43
N LEU A 108 19.71 -13.05 9.01
CA LEU A 108 19.03 -14.35 9.12
C LEU A 108 19.73 -15.43 8.28
N ASP A 109 20.16 -15.12 7.06
CA ASP A 109 20.91 -16.05 6.21
C ASP A 109 22.23 -16.49 6.86
N ALA A 110 22.93 -15.57 7.54
CA ALA A 110 24.14 -15.88 8.28
C ALA A 110 23.88 -16.83 9.46
N MET A 111 22.79 -16.60 10.21
CA MET A 111 22.38 -17.48 11.31
C MET A 111 22.00 -18.88 10.80
N ILE A 112 21.19 -18.97 9.74
CA ILE A 112 20.78 -20.24 9.12
C ILE A 112 22.01 -21.00 8.61
N SER A 113 22.95 -20.31 7.97
CA SER A 113 24.18 -20.90 7.45
C SER A 113 25.10 -21.41 8.57
N ALA A 114 25.13 -20.72 9.71
CA ALA A 114 25.88 -21.17 10.88
C ALA A 114 25.36 -22.51 11.39
N VAL A 115 24.04 -22.65 11.59
CA VAL A 115 23.40 -23.90 12.02
C VAL A 115 23.70 -25.05 11.05
N ARG A 116 23.67 -24.79 9.75
CA ARG A 116 24.00 -25.81 8.73
C ARG A 116 25.46 -26.26 8.79
N ARG A 117 26.40 -25.37 9.12
CA ARG A 117 27.83 -25.71 9.28
C ARG A 117 28.10 -26.50 10.57
N THR A 118 27.38 -26.22 11.65
CA THR A 118 27.44 -27.01 12.89
C THR A 118 26.71 -28.35 12.80
N GLY A 119 26.02 -28.63 11.68
CA GLY A 119 25.36 -29.90 11.38
C GLY A 119 26.30 -31.08 11.09
N ALA A 120 27.39 -31.24 11.84
CA ALA A 120 27.83 -32.59 12.20
C ALA A 120 26.85 -33.09 13.28
N PRO A 121 26.21 -34.25 13.12
CA PRO A 121 25.35 -34.79 14.16
C PRO A 121 26.23 -35.24 15.33
N GLY A 122 26.18 -34.48 16.42
CA GLY A 122 26.85 -34.81 17.67
C GLY A 122 26.39 -33.85 18.75
N ASP A 123 25.39 -34.29 19.52
CA ASP A 123 25.14 -33.98 20.92
C ASP A 123 25.48 -32.56 21.37
N ASN A 124 24.47 -31.68 21.37
CA ASN A 124 24.16 -30.74 22.47
C ASN A 124 23.23 -29.62 21.97
N CYS A 125 21.96 -29.97 21.82
CA CYS A 125 20.88 -28.98 21.87
C CYS A 125 19.99 -29.30 23.08
N GLU A 126 20.62 -29.40 24.27
CA GLU A 126 19.96 -29.47 25.56
C GLU A 126 20.03 -28.08 26.22
N ALA A 127 19.47 -27.06 25.56
CA ALA A 127 19.48 -25.69 26.09
C ALA A 127 18.19 -24.90 25.81
N LEU A 128 17.12 -25.56 25.38
CA LEU A 128 15.77 -24.99 25.37
C LEU A 128 14.81 -25.97 26.04
N SER A 129 15.13 -26.34 27.29
CA SER A 129 14.12 -26.86 28.20
C SER A 129 13.02 -25.80 28.33
N PRO A 130 11.75 -26.15 28.10
CA PRO A 130 10.66 -25.19 28.18
C PRO A 130 10.57 -24.67 29.61
N LEU A 131 10.60 -23.34 29.77
CA LEU A 131 10.27 -22.68 31.03
C LEU A 131 8.97 -23.28 31.56
N GLY A 132 9.07 -23.84 32.76
CA GLY A 132 8.08 -24.73 33.33
C GLY A 132 6.92 -24.04 34.04
N ARG A 133 5.90 -24.89 34.24
CA ARG A 133 4.74 -24.83 35.15
C ARG A 133 3.64 -23.83 34.86
#